data_AF-A0A6B3MAM1-F1
#
_entry.id   AF-A0A6B3MAM1-F1
#
_cell.length_a   1.000
_cell.length_b   1.000
_cell.length_c   1.000
_cell.angle_alpha   90.00
_cell.angle_beta   90.00
_cell.angle_gamma   90.00
#
_symmetry.space_group_name_H-M   'P 1'
#
loop_
_entity.id
_entity.type
_entity.pdbx_description
1 polymer ?
#
loop_
_entity_poly.entity_id
_entity_poly.type
_entity_poly.pdbx_seq_one_letter_code
_entity_poly.pdbx_strand_id
1 'polypeptide(L)'
;MNNEQKKTKNDIAWETLFEKYQILEQVSKHGLFEIESSKINQERESRLMAKFDHYVNLPAIFKDNNLSILPISRSRYVIGDFDTYLKVEYDSNIEEITVDFPEHIESIDSSNLYSENSALNCAFNAGIIGDLVDEPVSYTLSGRMSTGNFSFSIRNIVTGTSTINVKNSQCEIDAGFESDNYLVLVEAKNYSVDDFLIRQLYYPYRLWSSKVSKQVVPVLMTYSNDVFSFFIYKFKDDFDYNSPTLLKQKNYIIDSEEIQLSDVSNVFNQVKIVEKITDIPFPQADNFERIIDLLSLLFEKDLTKDEITENYQFNKRQTGYYTNACRYMGLVQKNNSNQEKIFSLTDEGKDIFKKRHKLKYLELIKKILENQVFYKVFELTANNGELPSESEICQLMLESDLGINEKTIERRSRTVRNWINWIWSQID
;
A
#
# COMPACT_ATOMS: atom_id res chain seq x y z
N MET A 1 25.68 -12.20 14.45
CA MET A 1 25.92 -10.75 14.66
C MET A 1 24.56 -10.10 14.85
N ASN A 2 24.31 -9.52 16.02
CA ASN A 2 23.06 -8.83 16.32
C ASN A 2 22.89 -7.67 15.33
N ASN A 3 21.91 -7.79 14.44
CA ASN A 3 21.45 -6.68 13.62
C ASN A 3 20.65 -5.77 14.56
N GLU A 4 21.31 -4.84 15.25
CA GLU A 4 20.61 -3.69 15.80
C GLU A 4 19.94 -2.97 14.64
N GLN A 5 18.63 -3.14 14.53
CA GLN A 5 17.81 -2.47 13.53
C GLN A 5 17.99 -0.96 13.73
N LYS A 6 18.60 -0.29 12.75
CA LYS A 6 18.74 1.16 12.78
C LYS A 6 17.37 1.80 12.99
N LYS A 7 17.20 2.54 14.09
CA LYS A 7 15.97 3.27 14.44
C LYS A 7 15.64 4.31 13.35
N THR A 8 14.35 4.49 13.03
CA THR A 8 13.89 5.59 12.16
C THR A 8 14.04 6.91 12.92
N LYS A 9 13.92 8.03 12.20
CA LYS A 9 13.78 9.35 12.81
C LYS A 9 12.57 9.41 13.77
N ASN A 10 11.45 8.77 13.42
CA ASN A 10 10.26 8.69 14.27
C ASN A 10 10.50 7.83 15.52
N ASP A 11 11.23 6.71 15.42
CA ASP A 11 11.58 5.88 16.58
C ASP A 11 12.37 6.70 17.61
N ILE A 12 13.41 7.40 17.16
CA ILE A 12 14.28 8.20 18.05
C ILE A 12 13.48 9.33 18.70
N ALA A 13 12.74 10.10 17.91
CA ALA A 13 11.99 11.25 18.42
C ALA A 13 10.88 10.84 19.40
N TRP A 14 10.18 9.72 19.15
CA TRP A 14 9.15 9.24 20.07
C TRP A 14 9.75 8.67 21.35
N GLU A 15 10.89 7.98 21.32
CA GLU A 15 11.59 7.56 22.55
C GLU A 15 11.93 8.75 23.44
N THR A 16 12.45 9.84 22.86
CA THR A 16 12.73 11.08 23.59
C THR A 16 11.47 11.68 24.22
N LEU A 17 10.35 11.73 23.49
CA LEU A 17 9.07 12.24 24.03
C LEU A 17 8.51 11.36 25.15
N PHE A 18 8.63 10.03 25.01
CA PHE A 18 8.15 9.08 26.01
C PHE A 18 8.90 9.21 27.33
N GLU A 19 10.23 9.36 27.27
CA GLU A 19 11.06 9.59 28.44
C GLU A 19 10.74 10.96 29.07
N LYS A 20 10.78 12.03 28.27
CA LYS A 20 10.59 13.41 28.72
C LYS A 20 9.25 13.65 29.43
N TYR A 21 8.18 13.01 28.97
CA TYR A 21 6.83 13.20 29.49
C TYR A 21 6.31 12.00 30.29
N GLN A 22 7.15 10.98 30.52
CA GLN A 22 6.78 9.75 31.22
C GLN A 22 5.48 9.12 30.68
N ILE A 23 5.35 9.07 29.35
CA ILE A 23 4.07 8.76 28.67
C ILE A 23 3.50 7.41 29.12
N LEU A 24 4.35 6.37 29.27
CA LEU A 24 3.93 5.05 29.73
C LEU A 24 3.31 5.08 31.12
N GLU A 25 3.92 5.80 32.07
CA GLU A 25 3.41 5.92 33.43
C GLU A 25 2.06 6.65 33.45
N GLN A 26 1.92 7.70 32.62
CA GLN A 26 0.68 8.46 32.50
C GLN A 26 -0.45 7.61 31.92
N VAL A 27 -0.20 6.86 30.83
CA VAL A 27 -1.19 5.95 30.25
C VAL A 27 -1.56 4.84 31.24
N SER A 28 -0.58 4.23 31.92
CA SER A 28 -0.84 3.19 32.92
C SER A 28 -1.71 3.69 34.08
N LYS A 29 -1.48 4.91 34.55
CA LYS A 29 -2.21 5.49 35.69
C LYS A 29 -3.59 6.05 35.33
N HIS A 30 -3.73 6.61 34.13
CA HIS A 30 -4.91 7.38 33.73
C HIS A 30 -5.70 6.78 32.56
N GLY A 31 -5.22 5.68 31.98
CA GLY A 31 -5.80 5.00 30.81
C GLY A 31 -5.47 5.66 29.47
N LEU A 32 -5.04 6.93 29.47
CA LEU A 32 -4.67 7.69 28.28
C LEU A 32 -3.74 8.86 28.64
N PHE A 33 -3.06 9.40 27.63
CA PHE A 33 -2.23 10.59 27.73
C PHE A 33 -2.48 11.55 26.57
N GLU A 34 -2.79 12.81 26.85
CA GLU A 34 -2.97 13.82 25.82
C GLU A 34 -1.72 14.69 25.65
N ILE A 35 -1.30 14.89 24.40
CA ILE A 35 -0.11 15.67 24.05
C ILE A 35 -0.45 16.73 23.00
N GLU A 36 0.13 17.93 23.15
CA GLU A 36 -0.01 18.99 22.15
C GLU A 36 0.97 18.80 20.99
N SER A 37 0.55 19.19 19.78
CA SER A 37 1.40 19.19 18.59
C SER A 37 2.64 20.07 18.78
N SER A 38 2.51 21.16 19.54
CA SER A 38 3.62 22.06 19.93
C SER A 38 4.75 21.34 20.67
N LYS A 39 4.42 20.32 21.51
CA LYS A 39 5.39 19.51 22.25
C LYS A 39 6.07 18.50 21.33
N ILE A 40 5.31 17.86 20.44
CA ILE A 40 5.87 16.92 19.46
C ILE A 40 6.81 17.65 18.50
N ASN A 41 6.43 18.85 18.05
CA ASN A 41 7.21 19.72 17.16
C ASN A 41 8.58 20.13 17.72
N GLN A 42 8.85 19.92 19.02
CA GLN A 42 10.17 20.13 19.61
C GLN A 42 11.19 19.11 19.12
N GLU A 43 10.73 17.92 18.70
CA GLU A 43 11.58 16.84 18.18
C GLU A 43 11.48 16.70 16.66
N ARG A 44 10.24 16.66 16.12
CA ARG A 44 9.96 16.58 14.67
C ARG A 44 8.53 17.07 14.39
N GLU A 45 8.25 17.51 13.17
CA GLU A 45 6.92 17.94 12.74
C GLU A 45 5.84 16.91 13.14
N SER A 46 4.88 17.37 13.95
CA SER A 46 3.83 16.55 14.56
C SER A 46 2.99 15.78 13.56
N ARG A 47 2.76 16.32 12.36
CA ARG A 47 2.01 15.63 11.31
C ARG A 47 2.76 14.38 10.83
N LEU A 48 4.07 14.49 10.58
CA LEU A 48 4.92 13.36 10.21
C LEU A 48 5.06 12.36 11.37
N MET A 49 5.10 12.87 12.60
CA MET A 49 5.19 12.06 13.81
C MET A 49 3.90 11.31 14.15
N ALA A 50 2.76 11.66 13.58
CA ALA A 50 1.47 11.01 13.84
C ALA A 50 0.84 10.41 12.57
N LYS A 51 1.57 10.37 11.44
CA LYS A 51 1.15 9.74 10.19
C LYS A 51 1.46 8.24 10.26
N PHE A 52 0.64 7.51 11.00
CA PHE A 52 0.69 6.06 11.12
C PHE A 52 -0.56 5.48 10.48
N ASP A 53 -0.60 5.52 9.16
CA ASP A 53 -1.77 5.07 8.40
C ASP A 53 -1.88 3.53 8.43
N HIS A 54 -0.77 2.83 8.68
CA HIS A 54 -0.71 1.39 8.90
C HIS A 54 -0.01 1.00 10.19
N TYR A 55 -0.38 -0.16 10.76
CA TYR A 55 0.20 -0.66 12.01
C TYR A 55 1.73 -0.78 11.92
N VAL A 56 2.24 -1.22 10.77
CA VAL A 56 3.68 -1.35 10.52
C VAL A 56 4.44 -0.02 10.58
N ASN A 57 3.77 1.12 10.40
CA ASN A 57 4.40 2.44 10.49
C ASN A 57 4.54 2.94 11.94
N LEU A 58 3.91 2.29 12.93
CA LEU A 58 4.08 2.66 14.33
C LEU A 58 5.56 2.51 14.77
N PRO A 59 6.11 3.49 15.50
CA PRO A 59 7.44 3.38 16.11
C PRO A 59 7.51 2.19 17.07
N ALA A 60 8.72 1.65 17.27
CA ALA A 60 8.94 0.48 18.12
C ALA A 60 8.37 0.66 19.53
N ILE A 61 8.60 1.83 20.15
CA ILE A 61 8.10 2.12 21.50
C ILE A 61 6.56 2.09 21.62
N PHE A 62 5.83 2.39 20.55
CA PHE A 62 4.37 2.23 20.54
C PHE A 62 3.99 0.75 20.46
N LYS A 63 4.57 0.00 19.52
CA LYS A 63 4.29 -1.43 19.33
C LYS A 63 4.63 -2.26 20.56
N ASP A 64 5.80 -2.03 21.14
CA ASP A 64 6.31 -2.77 22.30
C ASP A 64 5.43 -2.58 23.55
N ASN A 65 4.67 -1.47 23.59
CA ASN A 65 3.75 -1.15 24.68
C ASN A 65 2.27 -1.21 24.27
N ASN A 66 1.96 -1.73 23.07
CA ASN A 66 0.61 -1.80 22.50
C ASN A 66 -0.17 -0.47 22.48
N LEU A 67 0.53 0.63 22.26
CA LEU A 67 -0.05 1.97 22.21
C LEU A 67 -0.34 2.41 20.77
N SER A 68 -1.34 3.26 20.64
CA SER A 68 -1.70 3.97 19.41
C SER A 68 -1.90 5.46 19.71
N ILE A 69 -1.97 6.28 18.66
CA ILE A 69 -2.16 7.73 18.77
C ILE A 69 -3.26 8.21 17.82
N LEU A 70 -4.15 9.08 18.31
CA LEU A 70 -5.22 9.68 17.52
C LEU A 70 -5.27 11.21 17.69
N PRO A 71 -5.52 11.98 16.62
CA PRO A 71 -5.74 13.42 16.72
C PRO A 71 -7.14 13.69 17.26
N ILE A 72 -7.19 14.44 18.37
CA ILE A 72 -8.44 14.87 19.02
C ILE A 72 -8.78 16.33 18.68
N SER A 73 -7.83 17.09 18.13
CA SER A 73 -8.05 18.44 17.59
C SER A 73 -6.94 18.79 16.58
N ARG A 74 -6.98 20.00 15.99
CA ARG A 74 -5.89 20.48 15.12
C ARG A 74 -4.52 20.56 15.80
N SER A 75 -4.47 20.64 17.12
CA SER A 75 -3.23 20.87 17.87
C SER A 75 -3.00 19.86 18.99
N ARG A 76 -3.77 18.77 19.06
CA ARG A 76 -3.66 17.78 20.14
C ARG A 76 -3.91 16.36 19.67
N TYR A 77 -3.18 15.45 20.29
CA TYR A 77 -3.29 14.01 20.12
C TYR A 77 -3.55 13.34 21.46
N VAL A 78 -4.13 12.14 21.41
CA VAL A 78 -4.30 11.25 22.55
C VAL A 78 -3.57 9.95 22.26
N ILE A 79 -2.85 9.44 23.27
CA ILE A 79 -2.11 8.19 23.27
C ILE A 79 -2.76 7.25 24.28
N GLY A 80 -2.92 5.98 23.92
CA GLY A 80 -3.45 4.95 24.80
C GLY A 80 -3.46 3.59 24.12
N ASP A 81 -3.87 2.55 24.85
CA ASP A 81 -3.91 1.15 24.40
C ASP A 81 -5.09 0.89 23.44
N PHE A 82 -5.19 1.69 22.39
CA PHE A 82 -6.33 1.73 21.48
C PHE A 82 -6.15 0.77 20.29
N ASP A 83 -7.22 0.04 19.97
CA ASP A 83 -7.33 -0.73 18.73
C ASP A 83 -7.75 0.20 17.58
N THR A 84 -6.78 0.70 16.80
CA THR A 84 -7.02 1.78 15.82
C THR A 84 -7.05 1.34 14.35
N TYR A 85 -6.63 0.11 14.05
CA TYR A 85 -6.45 -0.36 12.68
C TYR A 85 -7.49 -1.41 12.32
N LEU A 86 -7.97 -1.36 11.08
CA LEU A 86 -8.82 -2.39 10.51
C LEU A 86 -8.00 -3.18 9.49
N LYS A 87 -8.01 -4.51 9.63
CA LYS A 87 -7.40 -5.39 8.65
C LYS A 87 -8.22 -5.41 7.37
N VAL A 88 -7.54 -5.53 6.24
CA VAL A 88 -8.14 -5.67 4.92
C VAL A 88 -7.78 -7.05 4.39
N GLU A 89 -8.81 -7.83 4.07
CA GLU A 89 -8.66 -9.16 3.50
C GLU A 89 -9.24 -9.11 2.08
N TYR A 90 -8.39 -9.34 1.08
CA TYR A 90 -8.81 -9.44 -0.32
C TYR A 90 -9.36 -10.83 -0.57
N ASP A 91 -10.62 -10.93 -0.99
CA ASP A 91 -11.18 -12.20 -1.43
C ASP A 91 -10.76 -12.48 -2.89
N SER A 92 -9.89 -13.47 -3.07
CA SER A 92 -9.38 -13.90 -4.37
C SER A 92 -10.41 -14.63 -5.23
N ASN A 93 -11.59 -14.96 -4.68
CA ASN A 93 -12.66 -15.62 -5.42
C ASN A 93 -13.66 -14.63 -6.01
N ILE A 94 -13.49 -13.32 -5.77
CA ILE A 94 -14.35 -12.30 -6.35
C ILE A 94 -13.99 -12.12 -7.82
N GLU A 95 -14.97 -12.40 -8.68
CA GLU A 95 -14.89 -12.14 -10.10
C GLU A 95 -14.69 -10.64 -10.36
N GLU A 96 -13.76 -10.33 -11.25
CA GLU A 96 -13.47 -8.97 -11.68
C GLU A 96 -14.51 -8.52 -12.70
N ILE A 97 -15.09 -7.34 -12.46
CA ILE A 97 -16.08 -6.75 -13.36
C ILE A 97 -15.33 -5.89 -14.38
N THR A 98 -15.33 -6.32 -15.64
CA THR A 98 -14.80 -5.52 -16.74
C THR A 98 -15.71 -4.32 -17.01
N VAL A 99 -15.11 -3.14 -17.11
CA VAL A 99 -15.80 -1.91 -17.49
C VAL A 99 -15.09 -1.18 -18.62
N ASP A 100 -15.87 -0.57 -19.50
CA ASP A 100 -15.34 0.27 -20.56
C ASP A 100 -15.04 1.67 -20.03
N PHE A 101 -13.90 2.24 -20.43
CA PHE A 101 -13.63 3.64 -20.18
C PHE A 101 -14.23 4.51 -21.30
N PRO A 102 -14.97 5.59 -20.99
CA PRO A 102 -15.63 6.38 -22.04
C PRO A 102 -14.64 7.03 -23.02
N GLU A 103 -14.76 6.71 -24.32
CA GLU A 103 -13.84 7.18 -25.37
C GLU A 103 -13.78 8.71 -25.53
N HIS A 104 -14.82 9.43 -25.10
CA HIS A 104 -14.89 10.88 -25.20
C HIS A 104 -14.07 11.62 -24.12
N ILE A 105 -13.51 10.90 -23.14
CA ILE A 105 -12.70 11.47 -22.06
C ILE A 105 -11.22 11.33 -22.42
N GLU A 106 -10.65 12.42 -22.91
CA GLU A 106 -9.24 12.47 -23.34
C GLU A 106 -8.28 12.91 -22.21
N SER A 107 -8.80 13.49 -21.13
CA SER A 107 -7.99 14.05 -20.04
C SER A 107 -7.53 13.01 -19.00
N ILE A 108 -8.01 11.78 -19.11
CA ILE A 108 -7.66 10.68 -18.20
C ILE A 108 -7.05 9.57 -19.04
N ASP A 109 -5.79 9.25 -18.77
CA ASP A 109 -5.14 8.09 -19.34
C ASP A 109 -5.44 6.88 -18.45
N SER A 110 -6.47 6.11 -18.82
CA SER A 110 -6.89 4.89 -18.10
C SER A 110 -5.81 3.82 -18.05
N SER A 111 -4.76 3.93 -18.87
CA SER A 111 -3.63 3.00 -18.89
C SER A 111 -2.51 3.39 -17.91
N ASN A 112 -2.63 4.55 -17.27
CA ASN A 112 -1.58 5.21 -16.49
C ASN A 112 -2.17 5.88 -15.23
N LEU A 113 -2.52 5.05 -14.25
CA LEU A 113 -3.24 5.46 -13.04
C LEU A 113 -2.38 5.42 -11.77
N TYR A 114 -1.24 6.11 -11.79
CA TYR A 114 -0.26 6.02 -10.70
C TYR A 114 -0.52 6.93 -9.49
N SER A 115 -1.50 7.83 -9.54
CA SER A 115 -1.88 8.63 -8.37
C SER A 115 -3.27 8.21 -7.86
N GLU A 116 -3.49 8.34 -6.54
CA GLU A 116 -4.79 8.08 -5.92
C GLU A 116 -5.92 8.89 -6.61
N ASN A 117 -5.64 10.15 -6.93
CA ASN A 117 -6.59 11.04 -7.62
C ASN A 117 -6.85 10.62 -9.08
N SER A 118 -5.84 10.18 -9.84
CA SER A 118 -6.06 9.72 -11.23
C SER A 118 -6.87 8.42 -11.24
N ALA A 119 -6.59 7.48 -10.33
CA ALA A 119 -7.37 6.26 -10.16
C ALA A 119 -8.83 6.59 -9.79
N LEU A 120 -9.07 7.46 -8.80
CA LEU A 120 -10.43 7.89 -8.42
C LEU A 120 -11.20 8.52 -9.57
N ASN A 121 -10.56 9.42 -10.32
CA ASN A 121 -11.19 10.06 -11.48
C ASN A 121 -11.51 9.04 -12.57
N CYS A 122 -10.63 8.06 -12.82
CA CYS A 122 -10.91 6.97 -13.75
C CYS A 122 -12.13 6.17 -13.29
N ALA A 123 -12.14 5.71 -12.04
CA ALA A 123 -13.25 4.93 -11.49
C ALA A 123 -14.60 5.66 -11.55
N PHE A 124 -14.62 6.95 -11.23
CA PHE A 124 -15.83 7.77 -11.33
C PHE A 124 -16.34 7.87 -12.77
N ASN A 125 -15.45 8.20 -13.70
CA ASN A 125 -15.83 8.41 -15.10
C ASN A 125 -16.16 7.09 -15.83
N ALA A 126 -15.61 5.96 -15.38
CA ALA A 126 -16.00 4.62 -15.83
C ALA A 126 -17.36 4.15 -15.28
N GLY A 127 -18.03 4.96 -14.45
CA GLY A 127 -19.32 4.61 -13.84
C GLY A 127 -19.22 3.66 -12.65
N ILE A 128 -18.02 3.24 -12.24
CA ILE A 128 -17.79 2.28 -11.16
C ILE A 128 -18.39 2.78 -9.84
N ILE A 129 -18.21 4.05 -9.51
CA ILE A 129 -18.70 4.59 -8.22
C ILE A 129 -20.22 4.53 -8.11
N GLY A 130 -20.95 4.76 -9.21
CA GLY A 130 -22.40 4.63 -9.23
C GLY A 130 -22.85 3.19 -9.06
N ASP A 131 -22.12 2.24 -9.66
CA ASP A 131 -22.36 0.81 -9.49
C ASP A 131 -22.17 0.34 -8.04
N LEU A 132 -21.33 0.99 -7.23
CA LEU A 132 -21.18 0.64 -5.80
C LEU A 132 -22.50 0.76 -5.02
N VAL A 133 -23.37 1.69 -5.42
CA VAL A 133 -24.64 2.02 -4.74
C VAL A 133 -25.88 1.84 -5.64
N ASP A 134 -25.70 1.28 -6.83
CA ASP A 134 -26.74 1.07 -7.85
C ASP A 134 -27.52 2.37 -8.21
N GLU A 135 -26.85 3.52 -8.16
CA GLU A 135 -27.43 4.84 -8.45
C GLU A 135 -26.44 5.76 -9.21
N PRO A 136 -26.90 6.64 -10.11
CA PRO A 136 -26.03 7.66 -10.68
C PRO A 136 -25.55 8.62 -9.58
N VAL A 137 -24.27 8.97 -9.64
CA VAL A 137 -23.61 9.82 -8.65
C VAL A 137 -23.00 11.06 -9.29
N SER A 138 -22.91 12.15 -8.53
CA SER A 138 -22.15 13.35 -8.87
C SER A 138 -20.95 13.50 -7.94
N TYR A 139 -19.81 13.95 -8.45
CA TYR A 139 -18.67 14.34 -7.61
C TYR A 139 -19.01 15.63 -6.86
N THR A 140 -18.99 15.63 -5.52
CA THR A 140 -19.48 16.77 -4.72
C THR A 140 -18.50 17.35 -3.73
N LEU A 141 -17.54 16.58 -3.22
CA LEU A 141 -16.60 17.08 -2.21
C LEU A 141 -15.27 16.34 -2.19
N SER A 142 -14.21 17.04 -1.79
CA SER A 142 -12.91 16.46 -1.44
C SER A 142 -12.09 17.45 -0.62
N GLY A 143 -10.95 16.97 -0.11
CA GLY A 143 -9.96 17.77 0.59
C GLY A 143 -10.15 17.82 2.10
N ARG A 144 -9.42 18.76 2.72
CA ARG A 144 -9.31 18.86 4.17
C ARG A 144 -10.46 19.64 4.79
N MET A 145 -11.01 19.12 5.88
CA MET A 145 -12.13 19.75 6.58
C MET A 145 -12.08 19.54 8.09
N SER A 146 -12.88 20.34 8.80
CA SER A 146 -13.05 20.25 10.25
C SER A 146 -14.16 19.27 10.58
N THR A 147 -13.86 18.29 11.43
CA THR A 147 -14.84 17.28 11.88
C THR A 147 -15.94 17.80 12.80
N GLY A 148 -15.83 19.04 13.29
CA GLY A 148 -16.73 19.55 14.33
C GLY A 148 -16.45 18.89 15.68
N ASN A 149 -17.47 18.76 16.52
CA ASN A 149 -17.33 18.18 17.86
C ASN A 149 -18.14 16.90 17.95
N PHE A 150 -17.50 15.82 18.38
CA PHE A 150 -18.16 14.54 18.63
C PHE A 150 -17.36 13.72 19.62
N SER A 151 -18.00 12.70 20.19
CA SER A 151 -17.34 11.70 21.03
C SER A 151 -17.65 10.29 20.54
N PHE A 152 -16.80 9.35 20.94
CA PHE A 152 -16.95 7.93 20.64
C PHE A 152 -16.29 7.07 21.70
N SER A 153 -16.77 5.83 21.83
CA SER A 153 -16.06 4.74 22.48
C SER A 153 -15.06 4.11 21.52
N ILE A 154 -13.90 3.75 22.04
CA ILE A 154 -12.88 2.97 21.35
C ILE A 154 -12.48 1.79 22.24
N ARG A 155 -12.26 0.63 21.64
CA ARG A 155 -11.74 -0.54 22.33
C ARG A 155 -10.36 -0.20 22.89
N ASN A 156 -10.24 -0.37 24.20
CA ASN A 156 -8.98 -0.27 24.91
C ASN A 156 -8.60 -1.68 25.36
N ILE A 157 -7.45 -2.17 24.92
CA ILE A 157 -7.06 -3.58 25.15
C ILE A 157 -6.76 -3.88 26.63
N VAL A 158 -6.53 -2.85 27.46
CA VAL A 158 -6.26 -2.99 28.90
C VAL A 158 -7.52 -2.73 29.73
N THR A 159 -8.24 -1.65 29.43
CA THR A 159 -9.41 -1.19 30.23
C THR A 159 -10.75 -1.61 29.65
N GLY A 160 -10.76 -2.30 28.51
CA GLY A 160 -11.95 -2.69 27.76
C GLY A 160 -12.41 -1.60 26.79
N THR A 161 -12.71 -0.40 27.30
CA THR A 161 -13.21 0.71 26.48
C THR A 161 -12.75 2.06 27.03
N SER A 162 -12.41 2.98 26.13
CA SER A 162 -12.11 4.38 26.45
C SER A 162 -13.05 5.31 25.69
N THR A 163 -13.39 6.45 26.28
CA THR A 163 -14.16 7.51 25.60
C THR A 163 -13.23 8.59 25.10
N ILE A 164 -13.31 8.90 23.80
CA ILE A 164 -12.51 9.93 23.16
C ILE A 164 -13.41 11.10 22.77
N ASN A 165 -12.97 12.32 23.09
CA ASN A 165 -13.65 13.56 22.73
C ASN A 165 -12.86 14.27 21.64
N VAL A 166 -13.47 14.46 20.47
CA VAL A 166 -12.88 15.15 19.33
C VAL A 166 -13.46 16.55 19.23
N LYS A 167 -12.58 17.54 19.09
CA LYS A 167 -12.92 18.96 18.94
C LYS A 167 -12.20 19.55 17.74
N ASN A 168 -12.94 19.74 16.66
CA ASN A 168 -12.47 20.32 15.40
C ASN A 168 -11.17 19.67 14.90
N SER A 169 -11.05 18.34 15.03
CA SER A 169 -9.93 17.63 14.42
C SER A 169 -10.04 17.73 12.90
N GLN A 170 -8.89 17.76 12.24
CA GLN A 170 -8.86 17.77 10.78
C GLN A 170 -9.08 16.35 10.26
N CYS A 171 -9.98 16.20 9.29
CA CYS A 171 -10.03 15.03 8.42
C CYS A 171 -9.76 15.44 6.99
N GLU A 172 -9.41 14.46 6.16
CA GLU A 172 -9.17 14.59 4.72
C GLU A 172 -10.10 13.57 4.06
N ILE A 173 -10.75 13.97 2.97
CA ILE A 173 -11.61 13.09 2.16
C ILE A 173 -11.04 13.13 0.76
N ASP A 174 -10.64 11.99 0.22
CA ASP A 174 -10.03 11.96 -1.11
C ASP A 174 -11.08 12.25 -2.18
N ALA A 175 -12.25 11.61 -2.08
CA ALA A 175 -13.41 11.95 -2.89
C ALA A 175 -14.72 11.62 -2.19
N GLY A 176 -15.74 12.44 -2.43
CA GLY A 176 -17.11 12.23 -2.02
C GLY A 176 -18.05 12.37 -3.22
N PHE A 177 -18.95 11.39 -3.36
CA PHE A 177 -19.88 11.28 -4.46
C PHE A 177 -21.29 11.16 -3.94
N GLU A 178 -22.22 11.90 -4.54
CA GLU A 178 -23.57 12.04 -4.02
C GLU A 178 -24.60 11.58 -5.06
N SER A 179 -25.51 10.71 -4.64
CA SER A 179 -26.71 10.31 -5.38
C SER A 179 -27.97 10.86 -4.71
N ASP A 180 -29.15 10.40 -5.11
CA ASP A 180 -30.41 10.78 -4.47
C ASP A 180 -30.47 10.27 -3.01
N ASN A 181 -30.02 9.04 -2.76
CA ASN A 181 -30.13 8.39 -1.45
C ASN A 181 -28.80 8.28 -0.67
N TYR A 182 -27.66 8.40 -1.35
CA TYR A 182 -26.35 8.09 -0.77
C TYR A 182 -25.36 9.26 -0.87
N LEU A 183 -24.47 9.31 0.11
CA LEU A 183 -23.20 10.03 0.04
C LEU A 183 -22.06 9.01 0.21
N VAL A 184 -21.42 8.64 -0.89
CA VAL A 184 -20.26 7.73 -0.90
C VAL A 184 -19.02 8.54 -0.55
N LEU A 185 -18.29 8.13 0.49
CA LEU A 185 -17.02 8.74 0.89
C LEU A 185 -15.91 7.74 0.66
N VAL A 186 -14.98 8.08 -0.22
CA VAL A 186 -13.90 7.19 -0.63
C VAL A 186 -12.57 7.66 -0.03
N GLU A 187 -11.91 6.75 0.69
CA GLU A 187 -10.47 6.80 0.97
C GLU A 187 -9.77 5.96 -0.09
N ALA A 188 -8.81 6.54 -0.82
CA ALA A 188 -8.11 5.87 -1.91
C ALA A 188 -6.69 5.50 -1.53
N LYS A 189 -6.22 4.36 -2.05
CA LYS A 189 -4.84 3.91 -2.01
C LYS A 189 -4.43 3.45 -3.40
N ASN A 190 -3.27 3.87 -3.89
CA ASN A 190 -2.70 3.42 -5.18
C ASN A 190 -1.78 2.19 -5.01
N TYR A 191 -2.07 1.36 -4.02
CA TYR A 191 -1.39 0.10 -3.72
C TYR A 191 -2.29 -0.80 -2.85
N SER A 192 -1.96 -2.08 -2.79
CA SER A 192 -2.64 -3.06 -1.93
C SER A 192 -2.31 -2.85 -0.45
N VAL A 193 -3.30 -3.02 0.45
CA VAL A 193 -3.13 -2.78 1.89
C VAL A 193 -3.53 -3.97 2.76
N ASP A 194 -2.71 -4.31 3.76
CA ASP A 194 -2.97 -5.33 4.78
C ASP A 194 -3.87 -4.79 5.92
N ASP A 195 -3.73 -3.51 6.26
CA ASP A 195 -4.56 -2.78 7.21
C ASP A 195 -4.69 -1.30 6.84
N PHE A 196 -5.58 -0.55 7.49
CA PHE A 196 -5.60 0.91 7.45
C PHE A 196 -6.12 1.49 8.76
N LEU A 197 -5.84 2.77 9.01
CA LEU A 197 -6.30 3.47 10.19
C LEU A 197 -7.81 3.78 10.07
N ILE A 198 -8.64 3.22 10.95
CA ILE A 198 -10.11 3.35 10.91
C ILE A 198 -10.56 4.82 10.85
N ARG A 199 -9.80 5.73 11.46
CA ARG A 199 -10.01 7.18 11.45
C ARG A 199 -10.26 7.73 10.04
N GLN A 200 -9.56 7.19 9.04
CA GLN A 200 -9.64 7.66 7.65
C GLN A 200 -11.06 7.52 7.09
N LEU A 201 -11.82 6.50 7.51
CA LEU A 201 -13.24 6.37 7.19
C LEU A 201 -14.14 7.01 8.27
N TYR A 202 -13.81 6.80 9.55
CA TYR A 202 -14.69 7.14 10.66
C TYR A 202 -14.88 8.65 10.84
N TYR A 203 -13.82 9.45 10.73
CA TYR A 203 -13.93 10.89 10.94
C TYR A 203 -14.75 11.58 9.82
N PRO A 204 -14.51 11.30 8.54
CA PRO A 204 -15.40 11.72 7.46
C PRO A 204 -16.85 11.23 7.64
N TYR A 205 -17.04 9.97 8.01
CA TYR A 205 -18.36 9.39 8.28
C TYR A 205 -19.12 10.16 9.36
N ARG A 206 -18.51 10.38 10.55
CA ARG A 206 -19.13 11.13 11.65
C ARG A 206 -19.47 12.56 11.27
N LEU A 207 -18.58 13.21 10.51
CA LEU A 207 -18.79 14.56 10.04
C LEU A 207 -20.03 14.66 9.16
N TRP A 208 -20.11 13.84 8.11
CA TRP A 208 -21.17 13.98 7.11
C TRP A 208 -22.49 13.35 7.55
N SER A 209 -22.47 12.25 8.32
CA SER A 209 -23.70 11.64 8.84
C SER A 209 -24.48 12.58 9.77
N SER A 210 -23.81 13.58 10.36
CA SER A 210 -24.46 14.63 11.16
C SER A 210 -25.02 15.80 10.35
N LYS A 211 -24.71 15.88 9.05
CA LYS A 211 -24.98 17.05 8.19
C LYS A 211 -25.90 16.76 7.01
N VAL A 212 -26.01 15.50 6.59
CA VAL A 212 -26.88 15.09 5.48
C VAL A 212 -27.95 14.13 5.97
N SER A 213 -29.11 14.13 5.30
CA SER A 213 -30.18 13.16 5.53
C SER A 213 -29.97 11.85 4.76
N LYS A 214 -29.00 11.83 3.83
CA LYS A 214 -28.65 10.68 2.99
C LYS A 214 -27.86 9.66 3.79
N GLN A 215 -27.90 8.41 3.36
CA GLN A 215 -27.05 7.38 3.95
C GLN A 215 -25.60 7.63 3.52
N VAL A 216 -24.71 7.82 4.49
CA VAL A 216 -23.28 7.94 4.23
C VAL A 216 -22.67 6.53 4.09
N VAL A 217 -21.96 6.29 2.99
CA VAL A 217 -21.35 5.00 2.64
C VAL A 217 -19.82 5.16 2.64
N PRO A 218 -19.13 4.75 3.71
CA PRO A 218 -17.67 4.75 3.75
C PRO A 218 -17.09 3.64 2.88
N VAL A 219 -16.13 3.97 2.03
CA VAL A 219 -15.50 3.05 1.09
C VAL A 219 -14.00 3.22 1.14
N LEU A 220 -13.27 2.10 1.23
CA LEU A 220 -11.85 2.07 0.90
C LEU A 220 -11.72 1.60 -0.54
N MET A 221 -11.00 2.36 -1.37
CA MET A 221 -10.59 1.97 -2.71
C MET A 221 -9.10 1.67 -2.72
N THR A 222 -8.70 0.52 -3.25
CA THR A 222 -7.32 0.27 -3.64
C THR A 222 -7.20 0.09 -5.14
N TYR A 223 -6.22 0.74 -5.75
CA TYR A 223 -5.81 0.48 -7.13
C TYR A 223 -4.41 -0.12 -7.12
N SER A 224 -4.29 -1.39 -7.49
CA SER A 224 -3.03 -2.13 -7.47
C SER A 224 -3.04 -3.17 -8.58
N ASN A 225 -1.91 -3.33 -9.28
CA ASN A 225 -1.78 -4.22 -10.44
C ASN A 225 -2.88 -4.05 -11.49
N ASP A 226 -3.29 -2.80 -11.73
CA ASP A 226 -4.34 -2.45 -12.69
C ASP A 226 -5.78 -2.93 -12.32
N VAL A 227 -5.98 -3.39 -11.07
CA VAL A 227 -7.29 -3.75 -10.50
C VAL A 227 -7.78 -2.69 -9.51
N PHE A 228 -9.04 -2.28 -9.64
CA PHE A 228 -9.74 -1.48 -8.65
C PHE A 228 -10.51 -2.38 -7.67
N SER A 229 -10.10 -2.42 -6.40
CA SER A 229 -10.84 -3.10 -5.34
C SER A 229 -11.55 -2.08 -4.45
N PHE A 230 -12.86 -2.25 -4.29
CA PHE A 230 -13.70 -1.42 -3.42
C PHE A 230 -14.21 -2.22 -2.25
N PHE A 231 -13.88 -1.76 -1.04
CA PHE A 231 -14.35 -2.33 0.22
C PHE A 231 -15.41 -1.41 0.81
N ILE A 232 -16.66 -1.84 0.75
CA ILE A 232 -17.83 -1.06 1.16
C ILE A 232 -18.13 -1.38 2.62
N TYR A 233 -18.01 -0.38 3.50
CA TYR A 233 -18.20 -0.55 4.94
C TYR A 233 -19.53 0.04 5.43
N LYS A 234 -19.97 -0.46 6.58
CA LYS A 234 -21.00 0.17 7.42
C LYS A 234 -20.56 0.19 8.87
N PHE A 235 -20.68 1.33 9.52
CA PHE A 235 -20.58 1.43 10.98
C PHE A 235 -21.87 0.91 11.60
N LYS A 236 -21.78 -0.14 12.42
CA LYS A 236 -22.94 -0.70 13.12
C LYS A 236 -23.44 0.20 14.24
N ASP A 237 -22.53 0.94 14.86
CA ASP A 237 -22.81 1.93 15.89
C ASP A 237 -21.99 3.19 15.61
N ASP A 238 -22.67 4.31 15.37
CA ASP A 238 -22.04 5.60 15.08
C ASP A 238 -21.13 6.08 16.20
N PHE A 239 -21.32 5.63 17.44
CA PHE A 239 -20.53 6.03 18.58
C PHE A 239 -19.42 5.04 18.95
N ASP A 240 -19.30 3.91 18.24
CA ASP A 240 -18.22 2.94 18.41
C ASP A 240 -17.23 3.01 17.25
N TYR A 241 -16.01 3.45 17.56
CA TYR A 241 -14.89 3.54 16.63
C TYR A 241 -14.54 2.18 16.00
N ASN A 242 -14.73 1.09 16.73
CA ASN A 242 -14.39 -0.26 16.29
C ASN A 242 -15.58 -1.00 15.67
N SER A 243 -16.65 -0.29 15.28
CA SER A 243 -17.83 -0.87 14.64
C SER A 243 -17.87 -0.94 13.10
N PRO A 244 -16.84 -0.55 12.30
CA PRO A 244 -16.93 -0.72 10.86
C PRO A 244 -17.00 -2.22 10.52
N THR A 245 -17.93 -2.56 9.64
CA THR A 245 -18.10 -3.92 9.13
C THR A 245 -18.14 -3.90 7.62
N LEU A 246 -17.34 -4.78 6.99
CA LEU A 246 -17.33 -4.95 5.55
C LEU A 246 -18.68 -5.53 5.12
N LEU A 247 -19.41 -4.81 4.26
CA LEU A 247 -20.67 -5.27 3.69
C LEU A 247 -20.43 -6.05 2.41
N LYS A 248 -19.55 -5.54 1.56
CA LYS A 248 -19.28 -6.09 0.23
C LYS A 248 -17.91 -5.65 -0.25
N GLN A 249 -17.24 -6.52 -1.00
CA GLN A 249 -16.12 -6.17 -1.86
C GLN A 249 -16.58 -6.27 -3.32
N LYS A 250 -16.13 -5.34 -4.17
CA LYS A 250 -16.29 -5.40 -5.64
C LYS A 250 -14.93 -5.10 -6.28
N ASN A 251 -14.56 -5.87 -7.30
CA ASN A 251 -13.34 -5.67 -8.07
C ASN A 251 -13.70 -5.27 -9.50
N TYR A 252 -12.96 -4.34 -10.08
CA TYR A 252 -13.14 -3.88 -11.45
C TYR A 252 -11.81 -3.78 -12.17
N ILE A 253 -11.85 -4.05 -13.47
CA ILE A 253 -10.75 -3.80 -14.40
C ILE A 253 -11.27 -2.94 -15.55
N ILE A 254 -10.46 -1.99 -16.00
CA ILE A 254 -10.76 -1.28 -17.25
C ILE A 254 -10.36 -2.21 -18.38
N ASP A 255 -11.23 -2.41 -19.37
CA ASP A 255 -10.99 -3.28 -20.54
C ASP A 255 -9.52 -3.21 -21.00
N SER A 256 -8.78 -4.28 -20.67
CA SER A 256 -7.34 -4.35 -20.82
C SER A 256 -7.02 -5.51 -21.73
N GLU A 257 -6.12 -5.30 -22.69
CA GLU A 257 -5.70 -6.35 -23.61
C GLU A 257 -5.16 -7.56 -22.83
N GLU A 258 -5.81 -8.71 -22.98
CA GLU A 258 -5.40 -9.99 -22.41
C GLU A 258 -4.00 -10.40 -22.86
N ILE A 259 -3.22 -11.01 -21.96
CA ILE A 259 -1.89 -11.54 -22.26
C ILE A 259 -2.03 -13.02 -22.59
N GLN A 260 -1.76 -13.38 -23.84
CA GLN A 260 -1.90 -14.75 -24.31
C GLN A 260 -0.58 -15.51 -24.12
N LEU A 261 -0.65 -16.84 -24.03
CA LEU A 261 0.55 -17.69 -23.93
C LEU A 261 1.55 -17.44 -25.08
N SER A 262 1.05 -17.14 -26.28
CA SER A 262 1.87 -16.80 -27.44
C SER A 262 2.68 -15.50 -27.23
N ASP A 263 2.14 -14.53 -26.51
CA ASP A 263 2.84 -13.27 -26.24
C ASP A 263 4.04 -13.50 -25.32
N VAL A 264 3.83 -14.25 -24.24
CA VAL A 264 4.91 -14.63 -23.30
C VAL A 264 5.94 -15.52 -23.99
N SER A 265 5.50 -16.47 -24.82
CA SER A 265 6.42 -17.32 -25.61
C SER A 265 7.28 -16.50 -26.57
N ASN A 266 6.70 -15.48 -27.22
CA ASN A 266 7.44 -14.57 -28.09
C ASN A 266 8.49 -13.77 -27.32
N VAL A 267 8.14 -13.26 -26.13
CA VAL A 267 9.10 -12.59 -25.23
C VAL A 267 10.24 -13.54 -24.88
N PHE A 268 9.92 -14.74 -24.37
CA PHE A 268 10.92 -15.72 -23.96
C PHE A 268 11.91 -16.07 -25.08
N ASN A 269 11.42 -16.30 -26.30
CA ASN A 269 12.26 -16.62 -27.46
C ASN A 269 13.19 -15.47 -27.92
N GLN A 270 12.89 -14.23 -27.54
CA GLN A 270 13.66 -13.04 -27.94
C GLN A 270 14.57 -12.53 -26.83
N VAL A 271 14.33 -12.94 -25.58
CA VAL A 271 15.12 -12.54 -24.42
C VAL A 271 16.56 -12.98 -24.58
N LYS A 272 17.48 -12.07 -24.27
CA LYS A 272 18.90 -12.37 -24.14
C LYS A 272 19.28 -12.27 -22.68
N ILE A 273 19.91 -13.32 -22.17
CA ILE A 273 20.43 -13.33 -20.80
C ILE A 273 21.49 -12.24 -20.68
N VAL A 274 21.30 -11.34 -19.70
CA VAL A 274 22.22 -10.25 -19.41
C VAL A 274 23.19 -10.69 -18.31
N GLU A 275 24.44 -10.24 -18.39
CA GLU A 275 25.42 -10.49 -17.35
C GLU A 275 24.96 -9.96 -15.99
N LYS A 276 25.33 -10.69 -14.95
CA LYS A 276 24.95 -10.39 -13.57
C LYS A 276 25.48 -9.02 -13.14
N ILE A 277 24.59 -8.18 -12.61
CA ILE A 277 25.00 -6.96 -11.91
C ILE A 277 25.66 -7.37 -10.58
N THR A 278 26.97 -7.19 -10.46
CA THR A 278 27.77 -7.68 -9.32
C THR A 278 27.49 -6.93 -8.01
N ASP A 279 27.05 -5.67 -8.09
CA ASP A 279 26.90 -4.79 -6.91
C ASP A 279 25.50 -4.83 -6.28
N ILE A 280 24.59 -5.66 -6.81
CA ILE A 280 23.22 -5.78 -6.33
C ILE A 280 22.98 -7.21 -5.84
N PRO A 281 22.51 -7.39 -4.59
CA PRO A 281 22.22 -8.73 -4.10
C PRO A 281 21.10 -9.37 -4.91
N PHE A 282 21.20 -10.68 -5.15
CA PHE A 282 20.10 -11.46 -5.75
C PHE A 282 18.78 -11.18 -5.02
N PRO A 283 17.63 -11.09 -5.73
CA PRO A 283 16.36 -10.72 -5.14
C PRO A 283 15.93 -11.58 -3.95
N GLN A 284 15.15 -10.97 -3.05
CA GLN A 284 14.55 -11.65 -1.92
C GLN A 284 13.20 -11.00 -1.58
N ALA A 285 12.42 -10.75 -2.62
CA ALA A 285 11.15 -10.03 -2.61
C ALA A 285 10.10 -10.96 -3.22
N ASP A 286 9.45 -11.75 -2.37
CA ASP A 286 8.66 -12.91 -2.79
C ASP A 286 7.34 -12.54 -3.49
N ASN A 287 6.83 -11.32 -3.30
CA ASN A 287 5.60 -10.86 -3.94
C ASN A 287 5.99 -9.89 -5.07
N PHE A 288 5.70 -10.23 -6.32
CA PHE A 288 6.06 -9.37 -7.46
C PHE A 288 5.11 -8.17 -7.62
N GLU A 289 3.85 -8.29 -7.24
CA GLU A 289 2.89 -7.17 -7.22
C GLU A 289 3.37 -6.01 -6.33
N ARG A 290 3.95 -6.32 -5.18
CA ARG A 290 4.58 -5.32 -4.29
C ARG A 290 5.79 -4.62 -4.94
N ILE A 291 6.42 -5.22 -5.95
CA ILE A 291 7.45 -4.58 -6.79
C ILE A 291 6.79 -3.62 -7.78
N ILE A 292 5.69 -4.02 -8.41
CA ILE A 292 4.91 -3.17 -9.32
C ILE A 292 4.39 -1.95 -8.57
N ASP A 293 3.78 -2.12 -7.39
CA ASP A 293 3.33 -1.02 -6.51
C ASP A 293 4.47 -0.03 -6.23
N LEU A 294 5.68 -0.52 -5.89
CA LEU A 294 6.82 0.35 -5.62
C LEU A 294 7.29 1.11 -6.87
N LEU A 295 7.29 0.46 -8.04
CA LEU A 295 7.66 1.10 -9.30
C LEU A 295 6.63 2.16 -9.72
N SER A 296 5.33 1.89 -9.53
CA SER A 296 4.24 2.86 -9.73
C SER A 296 4.43 4.12 -8.89
N LEU A 297 4.80 3.97 -7.62
CA LEU A 297 5.09 5.11 -6.74
C LEU A 297 6.31 5.91 -7.18
N LEU A 298 7.38 5.22 -7.59
CA LEU A 298 8.60 5.84 -8.10
C LEU A 298 8.40 6.51 -9.47
N PHE A 299 7.34 6.15 -10.19
CA PHE A 299 6.92 6.84 -11.40
C PHE A 299 6.31 8.21 -11.09
N GLU A 300 5.53 8.30 -10.01
CA GLU A 300 4.94 9.57 -9.56
C GLU A 300 6.01 10.53 -9.00
N LYS A 301 6.91 10.01 -8.15
CA LYS A 301 7.95 10.82 -7.51
C LYS A 301 9.16 10.02 -7.06
N ASP A 302 10.31 10.68 -7.03
CA ASP A 302 11.51 10.16 -6.39
C ASP A 302 11.32 10.08 -4.87
N LEU A 303 11.79 8.98 -4.27
CA LEU A 303 11.57 8.69 -2.85
C LEU A 303 12.86 8.33 -2.12
N THR A 304 12.97 8.80 -0.89
CA THR A 304 13.99 8.34 0.06
C THR A 304 13.61 6.98 0.65
N LYS A 305 14.59 6.26 1.20
CA LYS A 305 14.32 5.01 1.94
C LYS A 305 13.32 5.21 3.08
N ASP A 306 13.42 6.34 3.77
CA ASP A 306 12.55 6.64 4.90
C ASP A 306 11.14 6.91 4.41
N GLU A 307 10.95 7.67 3.33
CA GLU A 307 9.61 7.88 2.74
C GLU A 307 8.97 6.59 2.23
N ILE A 308 9.74 5.67 1.64
CA ILE A 308 9.21 4.35 1.23
C ILE A 308 8.77 3.55 2.46
N THR A 309 9.48 3.68 3.59
CA THR A 309 9.14 2.96 4.83
C THR A 309 8.00 3.62 5.61
N GLU A 310 7.88 4.95 5.54
CA GLU A 310 6.86 5.74 6.24
C GLU A 310 5.53 5.75 5.48
N ASN A 311 5.54 5.76 4.14
CA ASN A 311 4.32 5.88 3.32
C ASN A 311 3.79 4.54 2.77
N TYR A 312 4.54 3.45 2.93
CA TYR A 312 4.11 2.13 2.49
C TYR A 312 4.05 1.17 3.67
N GLN A 313 3.29 0.08 3.51
CA GLN A 313 3.25 -1.04 4.45
C GLN A 313 4.54 -1.88 4.47
N PHE A 314 5.68 -1.30 4.12
CA PHE A 314 6.95 -2.00 4.21
C PHE A 314 7.56 -1.75 5.58
N ASN A 315 7.89 -2.83 6.29
CA ASN A 315 8.87 -2.69 7.36
C ASN A 315 10.25 -2.35 6.75
N LYS A 316 11.15 -1.78 7.57
CA LYS A 316 12.52 -1.37 7.15
C LYS A 316 13.29 -2.45 6.37
N ARG A 317 13.05 -3.72 6.69
CA ARG A 317 13.71 -4.87 6.08
C ARG A 317 13.13 -5.15 4.70
N GLN A 318 11.80 -5.15 4.58
CA GLN A 318 11.10 -5.23 3.30
C GLN A 318 11.50 -4.10 2.38
N THR A 319 11.55 -2.84 2.85
CA THR A 319 12.00 -1.70 2.04
C THR A 319 13.34 -1.98 1.36
N GLY A 320 14.29 -2.58 2.09
CA GLY A 320 15.59 -2.95 1.55
C GLY A 320 15.54 -4.09 0.52
N TYR A 321 14.65 -5.06 0.68
CA TYR A 321 14.49 -6.17 -0.26
C TYR A 321 13.81 -5.73 -1.56
N TYR A 322 12.70 -5.00 -1.45
CA TYR A 322 11.94 -4.53 -2.61
C TYR A 322 12.71 -3.51 -3.44
N THR A 323 13.33 -2.50 -2.80
CA THR A 323 14.17 -1.53 -3.53
C THR A 323 15.36 -2.20 -4.24
N ASN A 324 15.98 -3.22 -3.63
CA ASN A 324 17.06 -3.94 -4.30
C ASN A 324 16.55 -4.84 -5.44
N ALA A 325 15.34 -5.40 -5.33
CA ALA A 325 14.74 -6.17 -6.43
C ALA A 325 14.46 -5.30 -7.66
N CYS A 326 13.87 -4.10 -7.48
CA CYS A 326 13.67 -3.15 -8.57
C CYS A 326 14.99 -2.73 -9.23
N ARG A 327 16.04 -2.52 -8.42
CA ARG A 327 17.40 -2.23 -8.92
C ARG A 327 18.02 -3.42 -9.64
N TYR A 328 17.78 -4.64 -9.17
CA TYR A 328 18.27 -5.87 -9.79
C TYR A 328 17.70 -6.06 -11.19
N MET A 329 16.45 -5.65 -11.41
CA MET A 329 15.81 -5.59 -12.73
C MET A 329 16.30 -4.42 -13.61
N GLY A 330 17.18 -3.54 -13.12
CA GLY A 330 17.65 -2.36 -13.86
C GLY A 330 16.61 -1.22 -13.98
N LEU A 331 15.47 -1.31 -13.28
CA LEU A 331 14.37 -0.34 -13.40
C LEU A 331 14.48 0.83 -12.42
N VAL A 332 15.28 0.69 -11.38
CA VAL A 332 15.50 1.71 -10.36
C VAL A 332 16.98 2.01 -10.22
N GLN A 333 17.30 3.29 -10.13
CA GLN A 333 18.61 3.79 -9.76
C GLN A 333 18.59 4.34 -8.33
N LYS A 334 19.78 4.39 -7.72
CA LYS A 334 19.96 4.88 -6.36
C LYS A 334 21.06 5.91 -6.35
N ASN A 335 20.69 7.14 -6.02
CA ASN A 335 21.59 8.28 -5.94
C ASN A 335 21.81 8.69 -4.49
N ASN A 336 23.03 9.08 -4.15
CA ASN A 336 23.32 9.69 -2.86
C ASN A 336 23.17 11.22 -3.04
N SER A 337 22.13 11.80 -2.45
CA SER A 337 21.90 13.24 -2.45
C SER A 337 21.77 13.72 -1.01
N ASN A 338 22.50 14.77 -0.63
CA ASN A 338 22.42 15.39 0.70
C ASN A 338 22.46 14.40 1.88
N GLN A 339 23.37 13.42 1.84
CA GLN A 339 23.53 12.35 2.86
C GLN A 339 22.36 11.34 2.97
N GLU A 340 21.34 11.46 2.12
CA GLU A 340 20.22 10.53 2.03
C GLU A 340 20.23 9.75 0.71
N LYS A 341 19.67 8.54 0.74
CA LYS A 341 19.59 7.65 -0.41
C LYS A 341 18.25 7.88 -1.09
N ILE A 342 18.30 8.47 -2.29
CA ILE A 342 17.13 8.70 -3.14
C ILE A 342 17.04 7.56 -4.16
N PHE A 343 15.85 7.01 -4.34
CA PHE A 343 15.51 6.04 -5.36
C PHE A 343 14.65 6.74 -6.42
N SER A 344 14.99 6.48 -7.69
CA SER A 344 14.30 7.05 -8.85
C SER A 344 14.19 5.95 -9.92
N LEU A 345 13.14 5.98 -10.75
CA LEU A 345 13.11 5.12 -11.94
C LEU A 345 14.24 5.49 -12.91
N THR A 346 14.79 4.47 -13.57
CA THR A 346 15.64 4.66 -14.76
C THR A 346 14.80 5.12 -15.95
N ASP A 347 15.43 5.57 -17.03
CA ASP A 347 14.70 5.96 -18.24
C ASP A 347 13.92 4.76 -18.83
N GLU A 348 14.49 3.55 -18.75
CA GLU A 348 13.81 2.30 -19.10
C GLU A 348 12.61 2.03 -18.19
N GLY A 349 12.77 2.18 -16.87
CA GLY A 349 11.65 2.04 -15.92
C GLY A 349 10.50 3.02 -16.20
N LYS A 350 10.83 4.28 -16.54
CA LYS A 350 9.84 5.29 -16.94
C LYS A 350 9.17 4.96 -18.27
N ASP A 351 9.89 4.41 -19.24
CA ASP A 351 9.32 4.00 -20.52
C ASP A 351 8.32 2.85 -20.34
N ILE A 352 8.69 1.81 -19.58
CA ILE A 352 7.81 0.67 -19.29
C ILE A 352 6.50 1.13 -18.64
N PHE A 353 6.58 2.00 -17.63
CA PHE A 353 5.40 2.48 -16.90
C PHE A 353 4.56 3.49 -17.70
N LYS A 354 4.99 3.95 -18.87
CA LYS A 354 4.11 4.70 -19.80
C LYS A 354 3.30 3.79 -20.73
N LYS A 355 3.61 2.48 -20.78
CA LYS A 355 2.94 1.54 -21.67
C LYS A 355 1.61 1.09 -21.07
N ARG A 356 0.68 0.71 -21.95
CA ARG A 356 -0.58 0.05 -21.58
C ARG A 356 -0.32 -1.29 -20.89
N HIS A 357 -1.33 -1.78 -20.15
CA HIS A 357 -1.29 -3.03 -19.36
C HIS A 357 -0.48 -4.16 -20.02
N LYS A 358 -0.96 -4.71 -21.14
CA LYS A 358 -0.30 -5.81 -21.85
C LYS A 358 1.18 -5.56 -22.14
N LEU A 359 1.50 -4.43 -22.77
CA LEU A 359 2.88 -4.10 -23.15
C LEU A 359 3.78 -3.85 -21.92
N LYS A 360 3.24 -3.22 -20.87
CA LYS A 360 3.92 -2.99 -19.59
C LYS A 360 4.31 -4.32 -18.96
N TYR A 361 3.36 -5.24 -18.83
CA TYR A 361 3.58 -6.55 -18.20
C TYR A 361 4.51 -7.44 -19.03
N LEU A 362 4.40 -7.43 -20.37
CA LEU A 362 5.34 -8.16 -21.24
C LEU A 362 6.78 -7.65 -21.10
N GLU A 363 7.01 -6.34 -20.95
CA GLU A 363 8.34 -5.81 -20.66
C GLU A 363 8.81 -6.18 -19.24
N LEU A 364 7.92 -6.16 -18.23
CA LEU A 364 8.28 -6.63 -16.89
C LEU A 364 8.68 -8.11 -16.88
N ILE A 365 7.92 -8.97 -17.58
CA ILE A 365 8.24 -10.39 -17.79
C ILE A 365 9.61 -10.52 -18.45
N LYS A 366 9.86 -9.75 -19.52
CA LYS A 366 11.17 -9.71 -20.18
C LYS A 366 12.29 -9.35 -19.20
N LYS A 367 12.14 -8.32 -18.37
CA LYS A 367 13.14 -7.93 -17.35
C LYS A 367 13.43 -9.04 -16.34
N ILE A 368 12.43 -9.85 -15.98
CA ILE A 368 12.63 -11.04 -15.13
C ILE A 368 13.48 -12.07 -15.88
N LEU A 369 13.08 -12.39 -17.12
CA LEU A 369 13.68 -13.46 -17.93
C LEU A 369 15.06 -13.09 -18.49
N GLU A 370 15.45 -11.82 -18.54
CA GLU A 370 16.82 -11.40 -18.82
C GLU A 370 17.82 -11.95 -17.79
N ASN A 371 17.35 -12.43 -16.64
CA ASN A 371 18.18 -13.05 -15.63
C ASN A 371 18.29 -14.57 -15.77
N GLN A 372 19.53 -15.09 -15.78
CA GLN A 372 19.84 -16.49 -16.05
C GLN A 372 19.04 -17.50 -15.21
N VAL A 373 18.89 -17.26 -13.90
CA VAL A 373 18.20 -18.22 -13.02
C VAL A 373 16.71 -18.25 -13.33
N PHE A 374 16.09 -17.08 -13.47
CA PHE A 374 14.67 -16.98 -13.79
C PHE A 374 14.38 -17.53 -15.18
N TYR A 375 15.26 -17.25 -16.16
CA TYR A 375 15.19 -17.84 -17.51
C TYR A 375 15.15 -19.37 -17.46
N LYS A 376 16.12 -20.00 -16.78
CA LYS A 376 16.21 -21.47 -16.69
C LYS A 376 15.01 -22.10 -16.00
N VAL A 377 14.51 -21.48 -14.94
CA VAL A 377 13.32 -21.97 -14.22
C VAL A 377 12.06 -21.81 -15.07
N PHE A 378 11.92 -20.70 -15.80
CA PHE A 378 10.84 -20.51 -16.75
C PHE A 378 10.87 -21.56 -17.87
N GLU A 379 12.05 -21.77 -18.49
CA GLU A 379 12.26 -22.77 -19.53
C GLU A 379 11.87 -24.18 -19.07
N LEU A 380 12.31 -24.57 -17.87
CA LEU A 380 11.96 -25.87 -17.29
C LEU A 380 10.45 -25.99 -17.04
N THR A 381 9.82 -24.92 -16.55
CA THR A 381 8.36 -24.87 -16.33
C THR A 381 7.59 -25.01 -17.65
N ALA A 382 8.00 -24.26 -18.68
CA ALA A 382 7.37 -24.27 -20.00
C ALA A 382 7.48 -25.63 -20.69
N ASN A 383 8.61 -26.34 -20.51
CA ASN A 383 8.83 -27.67 -21.09
C ASN A 383 8.06 -28.78 -20.35
N ASN A 384 7.94 -28.69 -19.03
CA ASN A 384 7.36 -29.75 -18.21
C ASN A 384 5.86 -29.55 -17.92
N GLY A 385 5.34 -28.33 -18.10
CA GLY A 385 3.97 -27.95 -17.75
C GLY A 385 3.73 -27.75 -16.25
N GLU A 386 4.76 -27.92 -15.41
CA GLU A 386 4.67 -27.78 -13.95
C GLU A 386 5.85 -26.98 -13.39
N LEU A 387 5.59 -26.16 -12.37
CA LEU A 387 6.61 -25.37 -11.66
C LEU A 387 7.61 -26.29 -10.94
N PRO A 388 8.93 -26.16 -11.20
CA PRO A 388 9.96 -26.97 -10.57
C PRO A 388 9.91 -26.93 -9.04
N SER A 389 10.27 -28.04 -8.39
CA SER A 389 10.38 -28.13 -6.94
C SER A 389 11.40 -27.13 -6.38
N GLU A 390 11.27 -26.79 -5.10
CA GLU A 390 12.23 -25.88 -4.44
C GLU A 390 13.67 -26.42 -4.51
N SER A 391 13.85 -27.75 -4.42
CA SER A 391 15.15 -28.40 -4.59
C SER A 391 15.74 -28.23 -5.99
N GLU A 392 14.92 -28.36 -7.05
CA GLU A 392 15.38 -28.15 -8.43
C GLU A 392 15.76 -26.70 -8.67
N ILE A 393 14.97 -25.76 -8.15
CA ILE A 393 15.29 -24.32 -8.23
C ILE A 393 16.61 -24.03 -7.50
N CYS A 394 16.82 -24.57 -6.29
CA CYS A 394 18.08 -24.43 -5.57
C CYS A 394 19.27 -24.98 -6.36
N GLN A 395 19.10 -26.11 -7.04
CA GLN A 395 20.15 -26.67 -7.89
C GLN A 395 20.49 -25.75 -9.07
N LEU A 396 19.49 -25.25 -9.79
CA LEU A 396 19.69 -24.30 -10.89
C LEU A 396 20.38 -23.01 -10.42
N MET A 397 20.08 -22.56 -9.20
CA MET A 397 20.74 -21.40 -8.57
C MET A 397 22.20 -21.68 -8.23
N LEU A 398 22.54 -22.85 -7.72
CA LEU A 398 23.92 -23.28 -7.43
C LEU A 398 24.76 -23.35 -8.71
N GLU A 399 24.18 -23.88 -9.79
CA GLU A 399 24.83 -24.01 -11.10
C GLU A 399 25.06 -22.67 -11.82
N SER A 400 24.41 -21.59 -11.37
CA SER A 400 24.47 -20.26 -12.00
C SER A 400 25.45 -19.29 -11.32
N ASP A 401 26.35 -19.80 -10.46
CA ASP A 401 27.42 -19.06 -9.78
C ASP A 401 26.98 -17.69 -9.18
N LEU A 402 25.93 -17.74 -8.38
CA LEU A 402 25.36 -16.53 -7.78
C LEU A 402 26.26 -15.89 -6.70
N GLY A 403 27.38 -16.51 -6.31
CA GLY A 403 28.29 -15.98 -5.28
C GLY A 403 27.62 -15.83 -3.90
N ILE A 404 26.63 -16.67 -3.60
CA ILE A 404 25.89 -16.68 -2.34
C ILE A 404 25.91 -18.09 -1.73
N ASN A 405 25.84 -18.17 -0.40
CA ASN A 405 25.85 -19.45 0.31
C ASN A 405 24.53 -20.22 0.15
N GLU A 406 24.57 -21.54 0.40
CA GLU A 406 23.42 -22.45 0.29
C GLU A 406 22.20 -21.99 1.08
N LYS A 407 22.36 -21.58 2.36
CA LYS A 407 21.25 -21.05 3.18
C LYS A 407 20.58 -19.81 2.56
N THR A 408 21.36 -19.00 1.83
CA THR A 408 20.86 -17.81 1.13
C THR A 408 20.16 -18.20 -0.17
N ILE A 409 20.61 -19.27 -0.83
CA ILE A 409 19.96 -19.87 -2.01
C ILE A 409 18.60 -20.43 -1.61
N GLU A 410 18.53 -21.31 -0.60
CA GLU A 410 17.27 -21.87 -0.08
C GLU A 410 16.24 -20.78 0.20
N ARG A 411 16.66 -19.71 0.85
CA ARG A 411 15.74 -18.61 1.18
C ARG A 411 15.32 -17.76 -0.02
N ARG A 412 16.10 -17.73 -1.10
CA ARG A 412 15.85 -16.90 -2.30
C ARG A 412 15.25 -17.70 -3.45
N SER A 413 15.29 -19.02 -3.41
CA SER A 413 14.59 -19.90 -4.35
C SER A 413 13.08 -19.62 -4.34
N ARG A 414 12.51 -19.30 -3.17
CA ARG A 414 11.12 -18.87 -3.03
C ARG A 414 10.79 -17.64 -3.87
N THR A 415 11.69 -16.65 -3.91
CA THR A 415 11.52 -15.47 -4.76
C THR A 415 11.49 -15.87 -6.23
N VAL A 416 12.40 -16.75 -6.66
CA VAL A 416 12.41 -17.27 -8.04
C VAL A 416 11.10 -17.96 -8.37
N ARG A 417 10.69 -18.93 -7.54
CA ARG A 417 9.43 -19.67 -7.73
C ARG A 417 8.24 -18.74 -7.85
N ASN A 418 8.12 -17.77 -6.95
CA ASN A 418 6.98 -16.87 -6.91
C ASN A 418 6.94 -15.90 -8.09
N TRP A 419 8.09 -15.40 -8.56
CA TRP A 419 8.11 -14.54 -9.75
C TRP A 419 7.74 -15.33 -11.01
N ILE A 420 8.18 -16.58 -11.14
CA ILE A 420 7.76 -17.43 -12.26
C ILE A 420 6.27 -17.75 -12.17
N ASN A 421 5.76 -18.07 -10.97
CA ASN A 421 4.33 -18.25 -10.76
C ASN A 421 3.54 -16.97 -11.11
N TRP A 422 4.08 -15.79 -10.78
CA TRP A 422 3.49 -14.52 -11.18
C TRP A 422 3.41 -14.41 -12.72
N ILE A 423 4.47 -14.71 -13.47
CA ILE A 423 4.42 -14.71 -14.96
C ILE A 423 3.27 -15.57 -15.47
N TRP A 424 3.12 -16.80 -14.95
CA TRP A 424 2.05 -17.71 -15.38
C TRP A 424 0.65 -17.22 -14.99
N SER A 425 0.51 -16.54 -13.85
CA SER A 425 -0.77 -15.94 -13.43
C SER A 425 -1.20 -14.75 -14.29
N GLN A 426 -0.32 -14.22 -15.15
CA GLN A 426 -0.68 -13.16 -16.09
C GLN A 426 -1.26 -13.69 -17.40
N ILE A 427 -1.27 -15.01 -17.60
CA ILE A 427 -1.70 -15.63 -18.86
C ILE A 427 -3.15 -16.09 -18.72
N ASP A 428 -3.99 -15.63 -19.63
CA ASP A 428 -5.40 -16.05 -19.73
C ASP A 428 -5.59 -17.42 -20.39
#